data_AF-A0A3C1X3W3-F1
#
_entry.id   AF-A0A3C1X3W3-F1
#
_cell.length_a   1.000
_cell.length_b   1.000
_cell.length_c   1.000
_cell.angle_alpha   90.00
_cell.angle_beta   90.00
_cell.angle_gamma   90.00
#
_symmetry.space_group_name_H-M   'P 1'
#
loop_
_entity.id
_entity.type
_entity.pdbx_description
1 polymer ?
#
loop_
_entity_poly.entity_id
_entity_poly.type
_entity_poly.pdbx_seq_one_letter_code
_entity_poly.pdbx_strand_id
1 'polypeptide(L)' 'MLCRVADSLFWMSRYLERAENQARFIDVTSSIALGYRGSEQALWSSLLHAGGDVEAFLQRYAVPTRENII' A
#
# COMPACT_ATOMS: atom_id res chain seq x y z
N MET A 1 -15.59 -31.88 2.02
CA MET A 1 -15.00 -31.08 0.93
C MET A 1 -15.50 -29.63 0.85
N LEU A 2 -16.77 -29.32 1.21
CA LEU A 2 -17.28 -27.94 1.24
C LEU A 2 -16.52 -26.99 2.19
N CYS A 3 -16.04 -27.51 3.34
CA CYS A 3 -15.34 -26.71 4.34
C CYS A 3 -14.03 -26.08 3.84
N ARG A 4 -13.28 -26.77 2.97
CA ARG A 4 -12.02 -26.25 2.40
C ARG A 4 -12.26 -25.15 1.35
N VAL A 5 -13.33 -25.28 0.57
CA VAL A 5 -13.70 -24.25 -0.42
C VAL A 5 -14.19 -23.00 0.30
N ALA A 6 -15.01 -23.15 1.35
CA ALA A 6 -15.46 -22.04 2.18
C ALA A 6 -14.28 -21.30 2.84
N ASP A 7 -13.31 -22.04 3.40
CA ASP A 7 -12.08 -21.47 3.98
C ASP A 7 -11.23 -20.74 2.93
N SER A 8 -11.09 -21.31 1.74
CA SER A 8 -10.35 -20.66 0.63
C SER A 8 -11.02 -19.36 0.19
N LEU A 9 -12.35 -19.34 0.07
CA LEU A 9 -13.12 -18.15 -0.29
C LEU A 9 -13.04 -17.06 0.79
N PHE A 10 -13.03 -17.45 2.06
CA PHE A 10 -12.85 -16.52 3.17
C PHE A 10 -11.50 -15.80 3.11
N TRP A 11 -10.40 -16.55 2.91
CA TRP A 11 -9.09 -15.93 2.79
C TRP A 11 -8.96 -15.09 1.52
N MET A 12 -9.51 -15.56 0.40
CA MET A 12 -9.54 -14.78 -0.84
C MET A 12 -10.26 -13.45 -0.66
N SER A 13 -11.43 -13.41 -0.01
CA SER A 13 -12.15 -12.15 0.20
C SER A 13 -11.37 -11.20 1.10
N ARG A 14 -10.72 -11.71 2.15
CA ARG A 14 -9.85 -10.90 3.02
C ARG A 14 -8.62 -10.36 2.29
N TYR A 15 -7.99 -11.15 1.43
CA TYR A 15 -6.88 -10.68 0.60
C TYR A 15 -7.33 -9.66 -0.44
N LEU A 16 -8.52 -9.84 -1.04
CA LEU A 16 -9.09 -8.88 -1.98
C LEU A 16 -9.38 -7.55 -1.31
N GLU A 17 -10.00 -7.56 -0.12
CA GLU A 17 -10.27 -6.36 0.67
C GLU A 17 -8.97 -5.64 1.04
N ARG A 18 -7.93 -6.38 1.46
CA ARG A 18 -6.61 -5.80 1.73
C ARG A 18 -5.99 -5.18 0.46
N ALA A 19 -6.06 -5.87 -0.68
CA ALA A 19 -5.54 -5.36 -1.95
C ALA A 19 -6.27 -4.09 -2.39
N GLU A 20 -7.59 -4.06 -2.27
CA GLU A 20 -8.41 -2.86 -2.56
C GLU A 20 -8.02 -1.70 -1.65
N ASN A 21 -7.84 -1.95 -0.35
CA ASN A 21 -7.42 -0.92 0.59
C ASN A 21 -6.03 -0.35 0.23
N GLN A 22 -5.09 -1.22 -0.18
CA GLN A 22 -3.76 -0.79 -0.62
C GLN A 22 -3.84 0.05 -1.90
N ALA A 23 -4.62 -0.38 -2.88
CA ALA A 23 -4.82 0.36 -4.14
C ALA A 23 -5.44 1.74 -3.88
N ARG A 24 -6.42 1.83 -2.97
CA ARG A 24 -7.04 3.09 -2.58
C ARG A 24 -6.04 4.08 -1.97
N PHE A 25 -5.11 3.60 -1.14
CA PHE A 25 -4.05 4.47 -0.61
C PHE A 25 -3.13 5.01 -1.71
N ILE A 26 -2.73 4.17 -2.65
CA ILE A 26 -1.88 4.59 -3.78
C ILE A 26 -2.61 5.62 -4.64
N ASP A 27 -3.88 5.39 -4.94
CA ASP A 27 -4.70 6.28 -5.77
C ASP A 27 -4.90 7.67 -5.13
N VAL A 28 -5.25 7.70 -3.84
CA VAL A 28 -5.41 8.95 -3.08
C VAL A 28 -4.08 9.70 -2.97
N THR A 29 -2.99 9.02 -2.64
CA THR A 29 -1.66 9.66 -2.56
C THR A 29 -1.21 10.19 -3.91
N SER A 30 -1.45 9.44 -5.00
CA SER A 30 -1.16 9.89 -6.36
C SER A 30 -1.99 11.11 -6.75
N SER A 31 -3.26 11.16 -6.35
CA SER A 31 -4.14 12.31 -6.58
C SER A 31 -3.65 13.55 -5.82
N ILE A 32 -3.22 13.38 -4.57
CA ILE A 32 -2.65 14.47 -3.75
C ILE A 32 -1.33 14.97 -4.36
N ALA A 33 -0.49 14.06 -4.86
CA ALA A 33 0.83 14.38 -5.40
C ALA A 33 0.78 15.43 -6.54
N LEU A 34 -0.28 15.45 -7.35
CA LEU A 34 -0.44 16.40 -8.46
C LEU A 34 -0.44 17.87 -8.04
N GLY A 35 -0.90 18.17 -6.82
CA GLY A 35 -0.99 19.54 -6.28
C GLY A 35 -0.10 19.79 -5.07
N TYR A 36 0.67 18.79 -4.65
CA TYR A 36 1.45 18.85 -3.43
C TYR A 36 2.69 19.75 -3.60
N ARG A 37 2.83 20.75 -2.72
CA ARG A 37 3.96 21.72 -2.75
C ARG A 37 5.06 21.42 -1.74
N GLY A 38 4.93 20.33 -0.97
CA GLY A 38 5.92 19.90 0.01
C GLY A 38 6.93 18.91 -0.57
N SER A 39 7.67 18.23 0.30
CA SER A 39 8.58 17.15 -0.11
C SER A 39 7.79 15.94 -0.59
N GLU A 40 8.00 15.57 -1.86
CA GLU A 40 7.44 14.35 -2.43
C GLU A 40 7.81 13.10 -1.61
N GLN A 41 9.05 13.03 -1.09
CA GLN A 41 9.49 11.95 -0.21
C GLN A 41 8.68 11.89 1.09
N ALA A 42 8.34 13.05 1.68
CA ALA A 42 7.50 13.08 2.87
C ALA A 42 6.07 12.60 2.58
N LEU A 43 5.50 12.98 1.43
CA LEU A 43 4.19 12.51 0.99
C LEU A 43 4.18 10.99 0.84
N TRP A 44 5.14 10.44 0.10
CA TRP A 44 5.24 9.01 -0.16
C TRP A 44 5.63 8.19 1.09
N SER A 45 6.45 8.76 1.98
CA SER A 45 6.74 8.17 3.29
C SER A 45 5.47 8.03 4.14
N SER A 46 4.55 9.00 4.08
CA SER A 46 3.30 8.93 4.83
C SER A 46 2.43 7.73 4.43
N LEU A 47 2.47 7.30 3.16
CA LEU A 47 1.81 6.09 2.69
C LEU A 47 2.43 4.83 3.31
N LEU A 48 3.76 4.75 3.36
CA LEU A 48 4.46 3.62 4.00
C LEU A 48 4.16 3.54 5.49
N HIS A 49 4.14 4.68 6.18
CA HIS A 49 3.77 4.76 7.59
C HIS A 49 2.32 4.34 7.84
N ALA A 50 1.39 4.72 6.96
CA ALA A 50 -0.01 4.30 7.06
C ALA A 50 -0.20 2.80 6.77
N GLY A 51 0.60 2.23 5.86
CA GLY A 51 0.57 0.80 5.52
C GLY A 51 1.28 -0.10 6.55
N GLY A 52 2.16 0.46 7.38
CA GLY A 52 2.92 -0.28 8.39
C GLY A 52 4.14 -1.04 7.83
N ASP A 53 4.48 -0.84 6.57
CA ASP A 53 5.50 -1.63 5.85
C ASP A 53 6.87 -0.92 5.76
N VAL A 54 7.11 0.08 6.60
CA VAL A 54 8.33 0.93 6.57
C VAL A 54 9.60 0.11 6.74
N GLU A 55 9.64 -0.81 7.70
CA GLU A 55 10.83 -1.60 7.99
C GLU A 55 11.18 -2.53 6.82
N ALA A 56 10.18 -3.21 6.25
CA ALA A 56 10.36 -4.05 5.07
C ALA A 56 10.81 -3.24 3.85
N PHE A 57 10.31 -2.01 3.69
CA PHE A 57 10.72 -1.11 2.62
C PHE A 57 12.19 -0.68 2.77
N LEU A 58 12.60 -0.25 3.96
CA LEU A 58 13.95 0.25 4.23
C LEU A 58 15.04 -0.83 4.08
N GLN A 59 14.68 -2.12 4.17
CA GLN A 59 15.59 -3.21 3.86
C GLN A 59 15.96 -3.30 2.37
N ARG A 60 15.12 -2.77 1.48
CA ARG A 60 15.27 -2.89 0.02
C ARG A 60 15.58 -1.56 -0.66
N TYR A 61 15.10 -0.44 -0.11
CA TYR A 61 15.25 0.89 -0.70
C TYR A 61 15.64 1.94 0.34
N ALA A 62 16.53 2.86 -0.03
CA ALA A 62 17.03 3.91 0.86
C ALA A 62 16.12 5.15 0.96
N VAL A 63 15.34 5.43 -0.09
CA VAL A 63 14.51 6.65 -0.18
C VAL A 63 13.10 6.30 -0.66
N PRO A 64 12.05 6.77 0.04
CA PRO A 64 10.68 6.60 -0.40
C PRO A 64 10.35 7.60 -1.51
N THR A 65 10.61 7.20 -2.75
CA THR A 65 10.13 7.90 -3.96
C THR A 65 8.94 7.14 -4.55
N ARG A 66 8.19 7.80 -5.45
CA ARG A 66 7.09 7.17 -6.18
C ARG A 66 7.51 5.86 -6.84
N GLU A 67 8.66 5.86 -7.52
CA GLU A 67 9.18 4.72 -8.29
C GLU A 67 9.63 3.56 -7.41
N ASN A 68 10.03 3.82 -6.18
CA ASN A 68 10.44 2.75 -5.26
C ASN A 68 9.24 2.11 -4.56
N ILE A 69 8.10 2.81 -4.49
CA ILE A 69 6.88 2.39 -3.76
C ILE A 69 5.87 1.69 -4.67
N ILE A 70 5.78 2.08 -5.93
CA ILE A 70 4.87 1.51 -6.95
C ILE A 70 5.64 0.51 -7.80
#